data_AF-A0A1C6CX87-F1
#
_entry.id   AF-A0A1C6CX87-F1
#
_cell.length_a   1.000
_cell.length_b   1.000
_cell.length_c   1.000
_cell.angle_alpha   90.00
_cell.angle_beta   90.00
_cell.angle_gamma   90.00
#
_symmetry.space_group_name_H-M   'P 1'
#
loop_
_entity.id
_entity.type
_entity.pdbx_description
1 polymer ?
#
loop_
_entity_poly.entity_id
_entity_poly.type
_entity_poly.pdbx_seq_one_letter_code
_entity_poly.pdbx_strand_id
1 'polypeptide(L)'
;MNNLKNIREIYGITQEEIAKAINVNRATISNWENQEDKKASSASLEKLSLFYGIGPEFFYDEALNDTVREMLVQNSKHQRGIEKASNGEHAKAEDFHNLFSSLTFDKAVQKYMTATKLLLATADEGSLEKLETALKINKKMGARLESIVKIRKAENANNEESLSDLIESLSAEN
;
A
#
# COMPACT_ATOMS: atom_id res chain seq x y z
N MET A 1 12.89 2.39 -13.14
CA MET A 1 11.88 1.38 -13.55
C MET A 1 10.55 1.79 -12.95
N ASN A 2 9.44 1.57 -13.65
CA ASN A 2 8.09 1.89 -13.16
C ASN A 2 7.13 0.78 -13.56
N ASN A 3 6.64 0.02 -12.58
CA ASN A 3 5.78 -1.14 -12.82
C ASN A 3 4.29 -0.86 -12.57
N LEU A 4 3.91 0.35 -12.13
CA LEU A 4 2.55 0.66 -11.67
C LEU A 4 1.48 0.30 -12.69
N LYS A 5 1.65 0.75 -13.94
CA LYS A 5 0.72 0.47 -15.03
C LYS A 5 0.58 -1.03 -15.29
N ASN A 6 1.70 -1.74 -15.35
CA ASN A 6 1.73 -3.19 -15.58
C ASN A 6 1.02 -3.94 -14.45
N ILE A 7 1.29 -3.58 -13.19
CA ILE A 7 0.64 -4.18 -12.01
C ILE A 7 -0.88 -3.97 -12.09
N ARG A 8 -1.31 -2.73 -12.38
CA ARG A 8 -2.73 -2.39 -12.49
C ARG A 8 -3.42 -3.18 -13.60
N GLU A 9 -2.80 -3.30 -14.76
CA GLU A 9 -3.34 -4.02 -15.92
C GLU A 9 -3.41 -5.53 -15.68
N ILE A 10 -2.39 -6.13 -15.04
CA ILE A 10 -2.42 -7.55 -14.63
C ILE A 10 -3.53 -7.79 -13.61
N TYR A 11 -3.69 -6.88 -12.65
CA TYR A 11 -4.76 -6.95 -11.67
C TYR A 11 -6.14 -6.75 -12.30
N GLY A 12 -6.19 -6.05 -13.45
CA GLY A 12 -7.38 -5.89 -14.28
C GLY A 12 -8.36 -4.87 -13.73
N ILE A 13 -7.86 -3.71 -13.29
CA ILE A 13 -8.66 -2.55 -12.84
C ILE A 13 -8.25 -1.27 -13.57
N THR A 14 -9.12 -0.27 -13.52
CA THR A 14 -8.93 1.06 -14.09
C THR A 14 -8.13 1.98 -13.16
N GLN A 15 -7.60 3.06 -13.73
CA GLN A 15 -6.97 4.13 -12.93
C GLN A 15 -7.96 4.77 -11.94
N GLU A 16 -9.24 4.85 -12.30
CA GLU A 16 -10.29 5.42 -11.46
C GLU A 16 -10.57 4.55 -10.22
N GLU A 17 -10.68 3.24 -10.41
CA GLU A 17 -10.94 2.31 -9.31
C GLU A 17 -9.80 2.33 -8.28
N ILE A 18 -8.54 2.34 -8.73
CA ILE A 18 -7.41 2.41 -7.80
C ILE A 18 -7.28 3.79 -7.14
N ALA A 19 -7.54 4.87 -7.89
CA ALA A 19 -7.53 6.23 -7.35
C ALA A 19 -8.53 6.39 -6.21
N LYS A 20 -9.77 5.93 -6.43
CA LYS A 20 -10.83 5.90 -5.42
C LYS A 20 -10.42 5.07 -4.21
N ALA A 21 -9.90 3.86 -4.43
CA ALA A 21 -9.52 2.95 -3.36
C ALA A 21 -8.51 3.59 -2.40
N ILE A 22 -7.45 4.21 -2.90
CA ILE A 22 -6.39 4.77 -2.04
C ILE A 22 -6.60 6.25 -1.65
N ASN A 23 -7.74 6.82 -2.07
CA ASN A 23 -8.15 8.21 -1.86
C ASN A 23 -7.16 9.24 -2.44
N VAL A 24 -6.92 9.16 -3.76
CA VAL A 24 -6.17 10.15 -4.54
C VAL A 24 -6.92 10.49 -5.82
N ASN A 25 -6.53 11.57 -6.50
CA ASN A 25 -7.10 11.92 -7.80
C ASN A 25 -6.65 10.92 -8.88
N ARG A 26 -7.53 10.62 -9.85
CA ARG A 26 -7.17 9.81 -11.02
C ARG A 26 -5.96 10.36 -11.78
N ALA A 27 -5.86 11.69 -11.88
CA ALA A 27 -4.72 12.38 -12.49
C ALA A 27 -3.40 12.04 -11.77
N THR A 28 -3.42 11.87 -10.45
CA THR A 28 -2.27 11.44 -9.65
C THR A 28 -1.79 10.06 -10.05
N ILE A 29 -2.71 9.09 -10.22
CA ILE A 29 -2.37 7.74 -10.72
C ILE A 29 -1.77 7.82 -12.13
N SER A 30 -2.40 8.60 -13.02
CA SER A 30 -1.90 8.79 -14.38
C SER A 30 -0.49 9.40 -14.39
N ASN A 31 -0.22 10.38 -13.53
CA ASN A 31 1.10 10.97 -13.38
C ASN A 31 2.12 9.93 -12.90
N TRP A 32 1.81 9.16 -11.86
CA TRP A 32 2.70 8.11 -11.37
C TRP A 32 2.97 7.01 -12.37
N GLU A 33 2.04 6.71 -13.28
CA GLU A 33 2.22 5.67 -14.32
C GLU A 33 3.06 6.15 -15.51
N ASN A 34 3.09 7.46 -15.80
CA ASN A 34 3.61 7.97 -17.07
C ASN A 34 4.74 9.02 -16.95
N GLN A 35 4.97 9.61 -15.77
CA GLN A 35 5.99 10.64 -15.56
C GLN A 35 7.11 10.08 -14.67
N GLU A 36 8.35 10.11 -15.15
CA GLU A 36 9.50 9.50 -14.43
C GLU A 36 9.88 10.25 -13.15
N ASP A 37 9.64 11.56 -13.12
CA ASP A 37 9.91 12.47 -12.01
C ASP A 37 8.82 12.44 -10.93
N LYS A 38 7.63 11.91 -11.23
CA LYS A 38 6.51 11.84 -10.28
C LYS A 38 6.34 10.44 -9.71
N LYS A 39 6.85 10.23 -8.50
CA LYS A 39 6.72 8.97 -7.77
C LYS A 39 5.69 9.05 -6.65
N ALA A 40 5.03 7.93 -6.40
CA ALA A 40 4.16 7.77 -5.25
C ALA A 40 4.95 7.90 -3.95
N SER A 41 4.38 8.59 -2.96
CA SER A 41 4.96 8.69 -1.61
C SER A 41 5.01 7.33 -0.93
N SER A 42 5.87 7.17 0.09
CA SER A 42 5.97 5.93 0.87
C SER A 42 4.62 5.48 1.44
N ALA A 43 3.80 6.42 1.92
CA ALA A 43 2.46 6.10 2.42
C ALA A 43 1.52 5.56 1.31
N SER A 44 1.61 6.12 0.11
CA SER A 44 0.83 5.65 -1.05
C SER A 44 1.29 4.28 -1.52
N LEU A 45 2.60 4.02 -1.50
CA LEU A 45 3.17 2.70 -1.81
C LEU A 45 2.71 1.61 -0.84
N GLU A 46 2.59 1.91 0.46
CA GLU A 46 2.04 0.96 1.43
C GLU A 46 0.53 0.69 1.19
N LYS A 47 -0.25 1.71 0.80
CA LYS A 47 -1.65 1.52 0.39
C LYS A 47 -1.75 0.63 -0.85
N LEU A 48 -0.93 0.89 -1.87
CA LEU A 48 -0.89 0.09 -3.11
C LEU A 48 -0.45 -1.36 -2.81
N SER A 49 0.56 -1.54 -1.96
CA SER A 49 1.02 -2.85 -1.48
C SER A 49 -0.11 -3.64 -0.82
N LEU A 50 -0.83 -3.01 0.11
CA LEU A 50 -1.97 -3.65 0.78
C LEU A 50 -3.12 -3.95 -0.19
N PHE A 51 -3.39 -3.06 -1.15
CA PHE A 51 -4.44 -3.27 -2.14
C PHE A 51 -4.08 -4.43 -3.09
N TYR A 52 -2.89 -4.46 -3.66
CA TYR A 52 -2.49 -5.49 -4.64
C TYR A 52 -2.02 -6.80 -3.99
N GLY A 53 -1.64 -6.77 -2.71
CA GLY A 53 -1.11 -7.92 -1.97
C GLY A 53 0.30 -8.32 -2.41
N ILE A 54 1.14 -7.34 -2.76
CA ILE A 54 2.53 -7.52 -3.17
C ILE A 54 3.45 -6.53 -2.44
N GLY A 55 4.74 -6.84 -2.31
CA GLY A 55 5.72 -5.97 -1.66
C GLY A 55 5.89 -4.61 -2.36
N PRO A 56 6.10 -3.49 -1.63
CA PRO A 56 6.25 -2.16 -2.22
C PRO A 56 7.46 -2.01 -3.16
N GLU A 57 8.49 -2.81 -2.97
CA GLU A 57 9.70 -2.86 -3.80
C GLU A 57 9.37 -3.12 -5.28
N PHE A 58 8.30 -3.86 -5.58
CA PHE A 58 7.92 -4.19 -6.95
C PHE A 58 7.34 -3.01 -7.75
N PHE A 59 7.03 -1.88 -7.12
CA PHE A 59 6.50 -0.72 -7.83
C PHE A 59 7.58 0.02 -8.63
N TYR A 60 8.77 0.20 -8.04
CA TYR A 60 9.84 1.01 -8.63
C TYR A 60 11.25 0.40 -8.56
N ASP A 61 11.49 -0.56 -7.67
CA ASP A 61 12.85 -1.02 -7.32
C ASP A 61 13.16 -2.41 -7.90
N GLU A 62 12.20 -3.33 -7.84
CA GLU A 62 12.35 -4.72 -8.30
C GLU A 62 11.49 -5.04 -9.53
N ALA A 63 12.02 -5.90 -10.40
CA ALA A 63 11.30 -6.35 -11.59
C ALA A 63 10.18 -7.34 -11.22
N LEU A 64 9.07 -7.30 -11.96
CA LEU A 64 7.98 -8.26 -11.79
C LEU A 64 8.40 -9.65 -12.29
N ASN A 65 8.74 -10.54 -11.36
CA ASN A 65 8.96 -11.95 -11.64
C ASN A 65 7.63 -12.73 -11.76
N ASP A 66 7.73 -13.99 -12.22
CA ASP A 66 6.57 -14.83 -12.49
C ASP A 66 5.73 -15.08 -11.22
N THR A 67 6.37 -15.29 -10.08
CA THR A 67 5.69 -15.47 -8.79
C THR A 67 4.81 -14.26 -8.45
N VAL A 68 5.32 -13.04 -8.59
CA VAL A 68 4.55 -11.81 -8.31
C VAL A 68 3.41 -11.64 -9.31
N ARG A 69 3.63 -11.96 -10.59
CA ARG A 69 2.57 -11.92 -11.62
C ARG A 69 1.46 -12.90 -11.31
N GLU A 70 1.80 -14.12 -10.91
CA GLU A 70 0.83 -15.12 -10.46
C GLU A 70 0.06 -14.62 -9.23
N MET A 71 0.75 -14.08 -8.22
CA MET A 71 0.09 -13.50 -7.04
C MET A 71 -0.93 -12.42 -7.42
N LEU A 72 -0.59 -11.50 -8.33
CA LEU A 72 -1.52 -10.46 -8.79
C LEU A 72 -2.77 -11.06 -9.45
N VAL A 73 -2.60 -12.07 -10.30
CA VAL A 73 -3.72 -12.77 -10.95
C VAL A 73 -4.60 -13.48 -9.93
N GLN A 74 -4.01 -14.18 -8.96
CA GLN A 74 -4.77 -14.89 -7.93
C GLN A 74 -5.51 -13.93 -7.00
N ASN A 75 -4.85 -12.86 -6.56
CA ASN A 75 -5.47 -11.83 -5.72
C ASN A 75 -6.62 -11.13 -6.44
N SER A 76 -6.50 -10.88 -7.75
CA SER A 76 -7.59 -10.33 -8.56
C SER A 76 -8.77 -11.30 -8.68
N LYS A 77 -8.51 -12.58 -9.01
CA LYS A 77 -9.55 -13.62 -9.11
C LYS A 77 -10.29 -13.82 -7.79
N HIS A 78 -9.55 -13.92 -6.69
CA HIS A 78 -10.12 -14.07 -5.36
C HIS A 78 -11.05 -12.90 -5.02
N GLN A 79 -10.60 -11.67 -5.29
CA GLN A 79 -11.41 -10.50 -5.03
C GLN A 79 -12.70 -10.47 -5.86
N ARG A 80 -12.61 -10.72 -7.18
CA ARG A 80 -13.80 -10.79 -8.04
C ARG A 80 -14.76 -11.88 -7.58
N GLY A 81 -14.24 -12.96 -7.01
CA GLY A 81 -15.02 -14.00 -6.36
C GLY A 81 -15.80 -13.48 -5.14
N ILE A 82 -15.15 -12.73 -4.25
CA ILE A 82 -15.79 -12.11 -3.07
C ILE A 82 -16.88 -11.12 -3.51
N GLU A 83 -16.57 -10.25 -4.46
CA GLU A 83 -17.52 -9.24 -4.95
C GLU A 83 -18.74 -9.90 -5.59
N LYS A 84 -18.55 -10.92 -6.42
CA LYS A 84 -19.66 -11.69 -7.00
C LYS A 84 -20.49 -12.42 -5.94
N ALA A 85 -19.84 -13.04 -4.96
CA ALA A 85 -20.52 -13.77 -3.89
C ALA A 85 -21.32 -12.85 -2.95
N SER A 86 -20.91 -11.59 -2.84
CA SER A 86 -21.58 -10.56 -2.04
C SER A 86 -22.56 -9.71 -2.86
N ASN A 87 -22.87 -10.08 -4.11
CA ASN A 87 -23.69 -9.26 -5.02
C ASN A 87 -23.22 -7.80 -5.15
N GLY A 88 -21.91 -7.56 -5.06
CA GLY A 88 -21.30 -6.24 -5.14
C GLY A 88 -21.20 -5.48 -3.81
N GLU A 89 -21.70 -6.03 -2.69
CA GLU A 89 -21.58 -5.38 -1.38
C GLU A 89 -20.13 -5.26 -0.90
N HIS A 90 -19.26 -6.22 -1.27
CA HIS A 90 -17.84 -6.21 -0.94
C HIS A 90 -16.96 -5.98 -2.17
N ALA A 91 -17.16 -4.82 -2.80
CA ALA A 91 -16.27 -4.32 -3.83
C ALA A 91 -14.96 -3.81 -3.19
N LYS A 92 -13.82 -4.39 -3.56
CA LYS A 92 -12.52 -4.10 -2.90
C LYS A 92 -12.20 -2.63 -2.82
N ALA A 93 -12.40 -1.91 -3.93
CA ALA A 93 -12.06 -0.51 -4.01
C ALA A 93 -12.88 0.32 -3.01
N GLU A 94 -14.15 -0.05 -2.82
CA GLU A 94 -15.05 0.59 -1.88
C GLU A 94 -14.70 0.22 -0.42
N ASP A 95 -14.49 -1.06 -0.13
CA ASP A 95 -14.08 -1.52 1.20
C ASP A 95 -12.76 -0.87 1.64
N PHE A 96 -11.80 -0.79 0.72
CA PHE A 96 -10.51 -0.18 0.95
C PHE A 96 -10.63 1.34 1.14
N HIS A 97 -11.43 2.01 0.31
CA HIS A 97 -11.73 3.42 0.49
C HIS A 97 -12.32 3.68 1.88
N ASN A 98 -13.35 2.93 2.27
CA ASN A 98 -14.03 3.07 3.55
C ASN A 98 -13.10 2.81 4.75
N LEU A 99 -12.18 1.85 4.62
CA LEU A 99 -11.14 1.60 5.62
C LEU A 99 -10.27 2.84 5.82
N PHE A 100 -9.71 3.43 4.77
CA PHE A 100 -8.78 4.56 4.91
C PHE A 100 -9.48 5.90 5.18
N SER A 101 -10.73 6.07 4.76
CA SER A 101 -11.53 7.26 5.05
C SER A 101 -11.92 7.38 6.53
N SER A 102 -12.00 6.25 7.25
CA SER A 102 -12.42 6.21 8.67
C SER A 102 -11.29 5.95 9.67
N LEU A 103 -10.10 5.56 9.18
CA LEU A 103 -8.95 5.18 9.99
C LEU A 103 -8.02 6.37 10.25
N THR A 104 -7.98 6.84 11.49
CA THR A 104 -6.98 7.82 11.96
C THR A 104 -5.66 7.13 12.32
N PHE A 105 -4.57 7.90 12.38
CA PHE A 105 -3.28 7.38 12.79
C PHE A 105 -3.32 6.77 14.21
N ASP A 106 -3.97 7.42 15.16
CA ASP A 106 -4.10 6.88 16.53
C ASP A 106 -4.84 5.54 16.55
N LYS A 107 -5.92 5.41 15.78
CA LYS A 107 -6.63 4.13 15.62
C LYS A 107 -5.74 3.07 14.97
N ALA A 108 -4.90 3.45 14.00
CA ALA A 108 -3.94 2.54 13.37
C ALA A 108 -2.86 2.07 14.36
N VAL A 109 -2.34 2.96 15.21
CA VAL A 109 -1.39 2.61 16.28
C VAL A 109 -2.02 1.63 17.27
N GLN A 110 -3.27 1.88 17.71
CA GLN A 110 -3.98 0.94 18.58
C GLN A 110 -4.17 -0.43 17.92
N LYS A 111 -4.57 -0.47 16.65
CA LYS A 111 -4.69 -1.72 15.89
C LYS A 111 -3.35 -2.44 15.78
N TYR A 112 -2.25 -1.74 15.47
CA TYR A 112 -0.90 -2.30 15.41
C TYR A 112 -0.49 -2.93 16.74
N MET A 113 -0.68 -2.20 17.85
CA MET A 113 -0.37 -2.70 19.18
C MET A 113 -1.18 -3.95 19.53
N THR A 114 -2.49 -3.93 19.27
CA THR A 114 -3.38 -5.07 19.53
C THR A 114 -2.98 -6.29 18.70
N ALA A 115 -2.78 -6.13 17.38
CA ALA A 115 -2.36 -7.21 16.50
C ALA A 115 -1.01 -7.82 16.93
N THR A 116 -0.05 -6.97 17.31
CA THR A 116 1.26 -7.42 17.80
C THR A 116 1.12 -8.19 19.11
N LYS A 117 0.30 -7.70 20.06
CA LYS A 117 0.05 -8.41 21.33
C LYS A 117 -0.62 -9.75 21.11
N LEU A 118 -1.57 -9.84 20.17
CA LEU A 118 -2.23 -11.11 19.81
C LEU A 118 -1.23 -12.10 19.22
N LEU A 119 -0.38 -11.67 18.28
CA LEU A 119 0.69 -12.50 17.72
C LEU A 119 1.60 -13.07 18.81
N LEU A 120 2.00 -12.24 19.78
CA LEU A 120 2.83 -12.67 20.90
C LEU A 120 2.09 -13.61 21.85
N ALA A 121 0.79 -13.38 22.09
CA ALA A 121 -0.04 -14.24 22.93
C ALA A 121 -0.24 -15.65 22.33
N THR A 122 -0.16 -15.78 21.00
CA THR A 122 -0.24 -17.06 20.30
C THR A 122 1.14 -17.64 19.93
N ALA A 123 2.23 -17.09 20.48
CA ALA A 123 3.58 -17.50 20.08
C ALA A 123 3.89 -18.97 20.39
N ASP A 124 3.32 -19.51 21.46
CA ASP A 124 3.50 -20.91 21.87
C ASP A 124 2.86 -21.91 20.88
N GLU A 125 1.94 -21.45 20.03
CA GLU A 125 1.31 -22.24 18.97
C GLU A 125 2.15 -22.31 17.68
N GLY A 126 3.18 -21.46 17.56
CA GLY A 126 4.03 -21.34 16.38
C GLY A 126 5.23 -22.28 16.41
N SER A 127 5.57 -22.88 15.26
CA SER A 127 6.89 -23.51 15.12
C SER A 127 8.00 -22.46 15.17
N LEU A 128 9.20 -22.87 15.58
CA LEU A 128 10.38 -21.97 15.61
C LEU A 128 10.59 -21.24 14.27
N GLU A 129 10.49 -21.96 13.16
CA GLU A 129 10.60 -21.39 11.81
C GLU A 129 9.54 -20.31 11.51
N LYS A 130 8.29 -20.53 11.95
CA LYS A 130 7.22 -19.54 11.79
C LYS A 130 7.48 -18.30 12.66
N LEU A 131 7.98 -18.48 13.88
CA LEU A 131 8.35 -17.39 14.78
C LEU A 131 9.51 -16.55 14.22
N GLU A 132 10.55 -17.20 13.68
CA GLU A 132 11.67 -16.52 13.03
C GLU A 132 11.21 -15.74 11.79
N THR A 133 10.29 -16.31 11.01
CA THR A 133 9.68 -15.64 9.86
C THR A 133 8.87 -14.42 10.31
N ALA A 134 8.04 -14.56 11.35
CA ALA A 134 7.29 -13.45 11.93
C ALA A 134 8.19 -12.33 12.45
N LEU A 135 9.31 -12.68 13.12
CA LEU A 135 10.32 -11.72 13.56
C LEU A 135 10.96 -10.99 12.38
N LYS A 136 11.30 -11.70 11.29
CA LYS A 136 11.86 -11.08 10.08
C LYS A 136 10.88 -10.10 9.45
N ILE A 137 9.60 -10.44 9.39
CA ILE A 137 8.53 -9.55 8.93
C ILE A 137 8.46 -8.31 9.81
N ASN A 138 8.42 -8.48 11.14
CA ASN A 138 8.37 -7.36 12.08
C ASN A 138 9.57 -6.41 11.93
N LYS A 139 10.79 -6.95 11.81
CA LYS A 139 12.00 -6.15 11.56
C LYS A 139 11.91 -5.35 10.26
N LYS A 140 11.40 -5.97 9.18
CA LYS A 140 11.20 -5.27 7.90
C LYS A 140 10.17 -4.13 8.00
N MET A 141 9.05 -4.36 8.70
CA MET A 141 8.06 -3.31 8.96
C MET A 141 8.67 -2.16 9.80
N GLY A 142 9.45 -2.50 10.82
CA GLY A 142 10.17 -1.52 11.64
C GLY A 142 11.13 -0.64 10.84
N ALA A 143 11.92 -1.24 9.93
CA ALA A 143 12.83 -0.50 9.06
C ALA A 143 12.11 0.48 8.11
N ARG A 144 10.92 0.12 7.63
CA ARG A 144 10.07 1.01 6.82
C ARG A 144 9.57 2.21 7.64
N LEU A 145 9.08 1.95 8.86
CA LEU A 145 8.67 3.02 9.78
C LEU A 145 9.85 3.94 10.13
N GLU A 146 11.02 3.38 10.40
CA GLU A 146 12.24 4.15 10.66
C GLU A 146 12.61 5.06 9.47
N SER A 147 12.46 4.56 8.24
CA SER A 147 12.72 5.34 7.03
C SER A 147 11.76 6.52 6.90
N ILE A 148 10.47 6.32 7.19
CA ILE A 148 9.48 7.41 7.21
C ILE A 148 9.83 8.46 8.27
N VAL A 149 10.26 8.02 9.46
CA VAL A 149 10.69 8.94 10.53
C VAL A 149 11.92 9.76 10.10
N LYS A 150 12.90 9.13 9.44
CA LYS A 150 14.10 9.83 8.92
C LYS A 150 13.72 10.92 7.92
N ILE A 151 12.85 10.61 6.96
CA ILE A 151 12.37 11.58 5.96
C ILE A 151 11.72 12.78 6.65
N ARG A 152 10.73 12.54 7.52
CA ARG A 152 10.03 13.62 8.22
C ARG A 152 10.93 14.48 9.11
N LYS A 153 11.95 13.87 9.74
CA LYS A 153 12.94 14.63 10.51
C LYS A 153 13.77 15.54 9.62
N ALA A 154 14.17 15.08 8.44
CA ALA A 154 14.92 15.88 7.50
C ALA A 154 14.07 17.05 6.95
N GLU A 155 12.84 16.77 6.51
CA GLU A 155 11.89 17.79 6.04
C GLU A 155 11.68 18.88 7.11
N ASN A 156 11.42 18.48 8.36
CA ASN A 156 11.24 19.42 9.47
C ASN A 156 12.51 20.21 9.83
N ALA A 157 13.69 19.57 9.79
CA ALA A 157 14.95 20.24 10.13
C ALA A 157 15.33 21.31 9.09
N ASN A 158 14.96 21.08 7.83
CA ASN A 158 15.25 21.98 6.72
C ASN A 158 14.08 22.94 6.40
N ASN A 159 12.95 22.81 7.10
CA ASN A 159 11.71 23.53 6.80
C ASN A 159 11.26 23.34 5.33
N GLU A 160 11.43 22.13 4.82
CA GLU A 160 11.03 21.72 3.47
C GLU A 160 9.58 21.23 3.47
N GLU A 161 8.85 21.54 2.40
CA GLU A 161 7.51 20.97 2.16
C GLU A 161 7.61 19.47 1.90
N SER A 162 6.63 18.69 2.38
CA SER A 162 6.62 17.27 2.09
C SER A 162 6.33 17.04 0.61
N LEU A 163 6.78 15.89 0.07
CA LEU A 163 6.44 15.51 -1.29
C LEU A 163 4.92 15.48 -1.53
N SER A 164 4.12 15.19 -0.50
CA SER A 164 2.66 15.21 -0.61
C SER A 164 2.13 16.61 -0.85
N ASP A 165 2.63 17.60 -0.09
CA ASP A 165 2.20 18.99 -0.18
C ASP A 165 2.55 19.58 -1.55
N LEU A 166 3.76 19.27 -2.04
CA LEU A 166 4.23 19.66 -3.37
C LEU A 166 3.39 19.04 -4.52
N ILE A 167 2.89 17.82 -4.35
CA ILE A 167 2.03 17.18 -5.36
C ILE A 167 0.61 17.76 -5.33
N GLU A 168 0.10 18.08 -4.14
CA GLU A 168 -1.22 18.68 -3.97
C GLU A 168 -1.26 20.10 -4.55
N SER A 169 -0.20 20.90 -4.34
CA SER A 169 -0.09 22.24 -4.94
C SER A 169 -0.14 22.21 -6.47
N LEU A 170 0.53 21.24 -7.11
CA LEU A 170 0.46 21.02 -8.56
C LEU A 170 -0.92 20.56 -9.06
N SER A 171 -1.73 19.98 -8.18
CA SER A 171 -3.07 19.48 -8.52
C SER A 171 -4.16 20.55 -8.34
N ALA A 172 -3.89 21.61 -7.58
CA ALA A 172 -4.82 22.70 -7.29
C ALA A 172 -4.80 23.84 -8.35
N GLU A 173 -3.81 23.87 -9.25
CA GLU A 173 -3.67 24.89 -10.30
C GLU A 173 -4.46 24.62 -11.60
N ASN A 174 -5.37 23.64 -11.62
CA ASN A 174 -6.26 23.35 -12.77
C ASN A 174 -7.75 23.44 -12.41
#